data_AF-A0A1R3IGZ4-F1
#
_entry.id   AF-A0A1R3IGZ4-F1
#
_cell.length_a   1.000
_cell.length_b   1.000
_cell.length_c   1.000
_cell.angle_alpha   90.00
_cell.angle_beta   90.00
_cell.angle_gamma   90.00
#
_symmetry.space_group_name_H-M   'P 1'
#
loop_
_entity.id
_entity.type
_entity.pdbx_description
1 polymer ?
#
loop_
_entity_poly.entity_id
_entity_poly.type
_entity_poly.pdbx_seq_one_letter_code
_entity_poly.pdbx_strand_id
1 'polypeptide(L)'
;MGSSSAEAFPAMQETLLEFRAGKLLLEGKRVLPDSRKGLVRIARGEEGLLHFQWLDRTQNVVEDDQIIFPDEAVFEKVNQASGRVFILKFNNDDRKFFFWMQEPKAEDDSLLCTAVNNLINQPLEFLGEEEPDASAPLQVSEDMVEDDISSRWESVF
;
A
#
# COMPACT_ATOMS: atom_id res chain seq x y z
N MET A 1 -36.67 3.88 -3.39
CA MET A 1 -35.59 4.27 -2.45
C MET A 1 -34.30 3.85 -3.11
N GLY A 2 -33.59 4.80 -3.73
CA GLY A 2 -32.31 4.53 -4.38
C GLY A 2 -31.21 4.63 -3.34
N SER A 3 -30.65 3.50 -2.92
CA SER A 3 -29.30 3.48 -2.37
C SER A 3 -28.36 3.28 -3.55
N SER A 4 -27.97 4.37 -4.21
CA SER A 4 -26.68 4.36 -4.88
C SER A 4 -25.65 4.45 -3.76
N SER A 5 -25.01 3.32 -3.43
CA SER A 5 -23.71 3.35 -2.79
C SER A 5 -22.80 4.13 -3.73
N ALA A 6 -22.64 5.44 -3.47
CA ALA A 6 -21.40 6.08 -3.84
C ALA A 6 -20.38 5.42 -2.91
N GLU A 7 -19.65 4.42 -3.43
CA GLU A 7 -18.45 3.92 -2.78
C GLU A 7 -17.61 5.15 -2.43
N ALA A 8 -17.60 5.48 -1.13
CA ALA A 8 -16.77 6.56 -0.64
C ALA A 8 -15.34 6.05 -0.77
N PHE A 9 -14.62 6.56 -1.75
CA PHE A 9 -13.20 6.27 -1.89
C PHE A 9 -12.50 6.59 -0.56
N PRO A 10 -11.64 5.70 -0.06
CA PRO A 10 -10.96 5.93 1.20
C PRO A 10 -10.21 7.25 1.15
N ALA A 11 -10.18 7.98 2.27
CA ALA A 11 -9.36 9.16 2.36
C ALA A 11 -7.89 8.73 2.25
N MET A 12 -7.16 9.41 1.38
CA MET A 12 -5.74 9.13 1.16
C MET A 12 -4.93 9.95 2.16
N GLN A 13 -4.02 9.28 2.87
CA GLN A 13 -3.10 9.94 3.81
C GLN A 13 -2.00 10.70 3.05
N GLU A 14 -1.42 10.07 2.03
CA GLU A 14 -0.31 10.63 1.25
C GLU A 14 -0.40 10.19 -0.20
N THR A 15 -0.12 11.11 -1.13
CA THR A 15 0.06 10.79 -2.55
C THR A 15 1.56 10.66 -2.86
N LEU A 16 1.96 9.48 -3.34
CA LEU A 16 3.36 9.11 -3.55
C LEU A 16 3.82 9.38 -4.99
N LEU A 17 2.96 9.10 -5.96
CA LEU A 17 3.25 9.30 -7.38
C LEU A 17 1.98 9.54 -8.18
N GLU A 18 2.03 10.48 -9.13
CA GLU A 18 0.95 10.72 -10.08
C GLU A 18 1.51 10.92 -11.49
N PHE A 19 0.87 10.34 -12.49
CA PHE A 19 1.23 10.56 -13.90
C PHE A 19 0.02 10.38 -14.83
N ARG A 20 0.04 11.04 -15.99
CA ARG A 20 -1.07 10.97 -16.95
C ARG A 20 -0.98 9.68 -17.75
N ALA A 21 -2.01 8.85 -17.62
CA ALA A 21 -2.17 7.65 -18.44
C ALA A 21 -3.66 7.35 -18.64
N GLY A 22 -4.04 6.94 -19.85
CA GLY A 22 -5.38 6.46 -20.15
C GLY A 22 -5.51 4.96 -19.94
N LYS A 23 -6.74 4.47 -19.80
CA LYS A 23 -7.03 3.02 -19.75
C LYS A 23 -7.07 2.42 -21.15
N LEU A 24 -6.84 1.13 -21.21
CA LEU A 24 -7.05 0.28 -22.37
C LEU A 24 -8.06 -0.78 -21.97
N LEU A 25 -9.22 -0.77 -22.61
CA LEU A 25 -10.34 -1.65 -22.29
C LEU A 25 -10.23 -2.92 -23.12
N LEU A 26 -10.38 -4.08 -22.47
CA LEU A 26 -10.44 -5.36 -23.16
C LEU A 26 -11.87 -5.63 -23.63
N GLU A 27 -12.14 -5.46 -24.92
CA GLU A 27 -13.40 -5.79 -25.55
C GLU A 27 -13.28 -7.15 -26.27
N GLY A 28 -13.69 -8.21 -25.57
CA GLY A 28 -13.56 -9.60 -26.04
C GLY A 28 -12.11 -10.04 -26.16
N LYS A 29 -11.55 -10.02 -27.38
CA LYS A 29 -10.14 -10.36 -27.66
C LYS A 29 -9.30 -9.16 -28.11
N ARG A 30 -9.88 -7.96 -28.15
CA ARG A 30 -9.22 -6.74 -28.62
C ARG A 30 -9.04 -5.76 -27.48
N VAL A 31 -7.91 -5.07 -27.49
CA VAL A 31 -7.62 -4.00 -26.52
C VAL A 31 -7.86 -2.67 -27.23
N LEU A 32 -8.80 -1.88 -26.72
CA LEU A 32 -9.18 -0.58 -27.29
C LEU A 32 -8.77 0.55 -26.36
N PRO A 33 -8.12 1.61 -26.86
CA PRO A 33 -7.75 2.75 -26.04
C PRO A 33 -9.00 3.50 -25.58
N ASP A 34 -9.12 3.69 -24.27
CA ASP A 34 -10.07 4.65 -23.71
C ASP A 34 -9.58 6.06 -24.09
N SER A 35 -10.45 6.82 -24.75
CA SER A 35 -10.15 8.17 -25.24
C SER A 35 -10.12 9.22 -24.14
N ARG A 36 -10.53 8.86 -22.92
CA ARG A 36 -10.57 9.75 -21.76
C ARG A 36 -9.16 10.09 -21.27
N LYS A 37 -9.03 11.30 -20.74
CA LYS A 37 -7.78 11.75 -20.10
C LYS A 37 -7.74 11.17 -18.71
N GLY A 38 -6.85 10.21 -18.49
CA GLY A 38 -6.71 9.56 -17.20
C GLY A 38 -5.53 10.12 -16.40
N LEU A 39 -5.59 9.90 -15.08
CA LEU A 39 -4.48 10.09 -14.17
C LEU A 39 -4.33 8.80 -13.36
N VAL A 40 -3.15 8.21 -13.38
CA VAL A 40 -2.78 7.17 -12.43
C VAL A 40 -2.23 7.85 -11.19
N ARG A 41 -2.70 7.43 -10.02
CA ARG A 41 -2.24 7.88 -8.72
C ARG A 41 -1.85 6.67 -7.88
N ILE A 42 -0.66 6.71 -7.30
CA ILE A 42 -0.24 5.80 -6.24
C ILE A 42 -0.28 6.59 -4.94
N ALA A 43 -1.07 6.13 -3.99
CA ALA A 43 -1.27 6.80 -2.71
C ALA A 43 -1.34 5.78 -1.58
N ARG A 44 -1.03 6.22 -0.36
CA ARG A 44 -1.22 5.44 0.85
C ARG A 44 -2.54 5.85 1.50
N GLY A 45 -3.43 4.89 1.73
CA GLY A 45 -4.69 5.11 2.45
C GLY A 45 -4.45 5.32 3.95
N GLU A 46 -5.44 5.84 4.68
CA GLU A 46 -5.38 5.95 6.15
C GLU A 46 -5.19 4.58 6.85
N GLU A 47 -5.58 3.49 6.18
CA GLU A 47 -5.33 2.11 6.59
C GLU A 47 -3.86 1.67 6.44
N GLY A 48 -3.00 2.52 5.90
CA GLY A 48 -1.59 2.24 5.68
C GLY A 48 -1.31 1.34 4.48
N LEU A 49 -2.33 0.95 3.71
CA LEU A 49 -2.20 0.15 2.48
C LEU A 49 -1.94 1.04 1.26
N LEU A 50 -1.31 0.47 0.25
CA LEU A 50 -0.99 1.16 -0.99
C LEU A 50 -2.12 1.00 -2.01
N HIS A 51 -2.65 2.12 -2.48
CA HIS A 51 -3.70 2.20 -3.48
C HIS A 51 -3.11 2.61 -4.83
N PHE A 52 -3.39 1.80 -5.85
CA PHE A 52 -3.20 2.13 -7.25
C PHE A 52 -4.55 2.58 -7.83
N GLN A 53 -4.69 3.88 -8.03
CA GLN A 53 -5.92 4.53 -8.48
C GLN A 53 -5.81 4.97 -9.92
N TRP A 54 -6.92 4.83 -10.65
CA TRP A 54 -7.13 5.51 -11.93
C TRP A 54 -8.29 6.50 -11.81
N LEU A 55 -8.02 7.74 -12.18
CA LEU A 55 -8.96 8.84 -12.13
C LEU A 55 -9.28 9.36 -13.54
N ASP A 56 -10.56 9.62 -13.79
CA ASP A 56 -10.99 10.38 -14.95
C ASP A 56 -10.74 11.87 -14.70
N ARG A 57 -9.85 12.49 -15.49
CA ARG A 57 -9.51 13.92 -15.32
C ARG A 57 -10.60 14.86 -15.81
N THR A 58 -11.51 14.40 -16.67
CA THR A 58 -12.64 15.20 -17.14
C THR A 58 -13.71 15.30 -16.04
N GLN A 59 -14.00 14.19 -15.36
CA GLN A 59 -15.01 14.17 -14.29
C GLN A 59 -14.41 14.43 -12.90
N ASN A 60 -13.09 14.32 -12.76
CA ASN A 60 -12.36 14.35 -11.49
C ASN A 60 -12.86 13.28 -10.50
N VAL A 61 -13.15 12.08 -11.02
CA VAL A 61 -13.68 10.95 -10.24
C VAL A 61 -12.70 9.79 -10.34
N VAL A 62 -12.41 9.15 -9.20
CA VAL A 62 -11.70 7.88 -9.15
C VAL A 62 -12.65 6.83 -9.71
N GLU A 63 -12.23 6.06 -10.72
CA GLU A 63 -13.08 5.00 -11.28
C GLU A 63 -12.57 3.60 -10.93
N ASP A 64 -11.25 3.46 -10.77
CA ASP A 64 -10.64 2.22 -10.34
C ASP A 64 -9.74 2.52 -9.14
N ASP A 65 -9.86 1.71 -8.09
CA ASP A 65 -8.99 1.72 -6.91
C ASP A 65 -8.58 0.28 -6.63
N GLN A 66 -7.28 -0.02 -6.70
CA GLN A 66 -6.75 -1.36 -6.43
C GLN A 66 -5.74 -1.27 -5.29
N ILE A 67 -6.01 -2.00 -4.21
CA ILE A 67 -5.04 -2.20 -3.14
C ILE A 67 -3.98 -3.19 -3.63
N ILE A 68 -2.70 -2.83 -3.50
CA ILE A 68 -1.58 -3.68 -3.93
C ILE A 68 -0.70 -4.00 -2.73
N PHE A 69 -0.50 -5.29 -2.49
CA PHE A 69 0.46 -5.78 -1.52
C PHE A 69 1.86 -5.93 -2.15
N PRO A 70 2.93 -5.87 -1.34
CA PRO A 70 4.29 -6.07 -1.82
C PRO A 70 4.42 -7.41 -2.55
N ASP A 71 5.15 -7.43 -3.66
CA ASP A 71 5.36 -8.60 -4.53
C ASP A 71 4.09 -9.15 -5.21
N GLU A 72 2.93 -8.53 -5.01
CA GLU A 72 1.66 -9.01 -5.57
C GLU A 72 1.48 -8.59 -7.03
N ALA A 73 2.01 -7.43 -7.43
CA ALA A 73 1.84 -6.90 -8.78
C ALA A 73 3.14 -6.39 -9.39
N VAL A 74 3.21 -6.46 -10.72
CA VAL A 74 4.30 -5.93 -11.52
C VAL A 74 3.74 -4.95 -12.54
N PHE A 75 4.40 -3.80 -12.68
CA PHE A 75 4.09 -2.81 -13.69
C PHE A 75 5.15 -2.82 -14.79
N GLU A 76 4.80 -3.28 -15.99
CA GLU A 76 5.78 -3.46 -17.07
C GLU A 76 5.32 -2.86 -18.40
N LYS A 77 6.28 -2.55 -19.27
CA LYS A 77 5.99 -2.09 -20.64
C LYS A 77 5.60 -3.27 -21.53
N VAL A 78 4.48 -3.15 -22.23
CA VAL A 78 4.01 -4.17 -23.17
C VAL A 78 4.77 -4.04 -24.49
N ASN A 79 5.82 -4.83 -24.68
CA ASN A 79 6.65 -4.79 -25.90
C ASN A 79 5.91 -5.24 -27.18
N GLN A 80 4.82 -5.99 -27.03
CA GLN A 80 4.02 -6.48 -28.17
C GLN A 80 3.04 -5.41 -28.69
N ALA A 81 2.77 -4.37 -27.91
CA ALA A 81 1.88 -3.28 -28.30
C ALA A 81 2.70 -2.16 -28.97
N SER A 82 2.14 -1.55 -30.01
CA SER A 82 2.75 -0.35 -30.59
C SER A 82 2.56 0.85 -29.66
N GLY A 83 3.65 1.54 -29.32
CA GLY A 83 3.63 2.80 -28.57
C GLY A 83 4.02 2.67 -27.11
N ARG A 84 3.35 3.44 -26.26
CA ARG A 84 3.69 3.65 -24.83
C ARG A 84 2.68 2.95 -23.93
N VAL A 85 2.54 1.63 -24.13
CA VAL A 85 1.57 0.79 -23.43
C VAL A 85 2.25 0.05 -22.28
N PHE A 86 1.60 0.08 -21.13
CA PHE A 86 2.05 -0.56 -19.89
C PHE A 86 0.92 -1.44 -19.35
N ILE A 87 1.30 -2.43 -18.56
CA ILE A 87 0.38 -3.35 -17.91
C ILE A 87 0.70 -3.41 -16.42
N LEU A 88 -0.32 -3.28 -15.59
CA LEU A 88 -0.28 -3.72 -14.20
C LEU A 88 -0.84 -5.14 -14.17
N LYS A 89 0.01 -6.10 -13.82
CA LYS A 89 -0.33 -7.52 -13.77
C LYS A 89 -0.19 -8.01 -12.34
N PHE A 90 -1.23 -8.67 -11.84
CA PHE A 90 -1.18 -9.35 -10.56
C PHE A 90 -0.56 -10.75 -10.75
N ASN A 91 0.31 -11.16 -9.83
CA ASN A 91 1.04 -12.43 -9.90
C ASN A 91 0.17 -13.60 -9.42
N ASN A 92 -0.62 -13.37 -8.37
CA ASN A 92 -1.48 -14.38 -7.75
C ASN A 92 -2.91 -14.39 -8.31
N ASP A 93 -3.19 -13.56 -9.30
CA ASP A 93 -4.54 -13.36 -9.84
C ASP A 93 -4.48 -13.08 -11.35
N ASP A 94 -5.54 -13.40 -12.10
CA ASP A 94 -5.60 -13.19 -13.55
C ASP A 94 -5.94 -11.74 -13.97
N ARG A 95 -6.17 -10.84 -13.01
CA ARG A 95 -6.41 -9.41 -13.26
C ARG A 95 -5.23 -8.76 -13.98
N LYS A 96 -5.55 -8.08 -15.08
CA LYS A 96 -4.62 -7.33 -15.92
C LYS A 96 -5.24 -5.98 -16.25
N PHE A 97 -4.55 -4.92 -15.91
CA PHE A 97 -4.95 -3.56 -16.24
C PHE A 97 -3.98 -2.97 -17.24
N PHE A 98 -4.49 -2.54 -18.38
CA PHE A 98 -3.68 -1.96 -19.45
C PHE A 98 -3.79 -0.45 -19.44
N PHE A 99 -2.66 0.23 -19.58
CA PHE A 99 -2.54 1.67 -19.55
C PHE A 99 -1.73 2.17 -20.74
N TRP A 100 -2.03 3.38 -21.21
CA TRP A 100 -1.22 4.05 -22.23
C TRP A 100 -0.78 5.43 -21.75
N MET A 101 0.52 5.71 -21.84
CA MET A 101 1.10 6.94 -21.28
C MET A 101 0.64 8.17 -22.08
N GLN A 102 0.12 9.15 -21.34
CA GLN A 102 -0.35 10.44 -21.85
C GLN A 102 0.60 11.59 -21.48
N GLU A 103 1.68 11.33 -20.74
CA GLU A 103 2.74 12.32 -20.51
C GLU A 103 3.33 12.82 -21.85
N PRO A 104 3.68 14.12 -21.94
CA PRO A 104 4.19 14.70 -23.19
C PRO A 104 5.59 14.18 -23.54
N LYS A 105 6.37 13.81 -22.52
CA LYS A 105 7.74 13.31 -22.67
C LYS A 105 7.76 11.80 -22.51
N ALA A 106 8.22 11.10 -23.55
CA ALA A 106 8.34 9.64 -23.51
C ALA A 106 9.64 9.16 -22.82
N GLU A 107 10.61 10.05 -22.60
CA GLU A 107 11.88 9.73 -21.93
C GLU A 107 11.67 9.36 -20.46
N ASP A 108 10.64 9.95 -19.82
CA ASP A 108 10.31 9.72 -18.42
C ASP A 108 9.55 8.40 -18.18
N ASP A 109 9.01 7.76 -19.24
CA ASP A 109 8.20 6.55 -19.14
C ASP A 109 8.91 5.42 -18.38
N SER A 110 10.22 5.26 -18.62
CA SER A 110 11.03 4.22 -17.96
C SER A 110 11.26 4.53 -16.48
N LEU A 111 11.40 5.81 -16.13
CA LEU A 111 11.55 6.25 -14.74
C LEU A 111 10.24 6.07 -13.99
N LEU A 112 9.11 6.44 -14.60
CA LEU A 112 7.77 6.19 -14.06
C LEU A 112 7.55 4.69 -13.82
N CYS A 113 7.88 3.85 -14.80
CA CYS A 113 7.76 2.39 -14.66
C CYS A 113 8.57 1.87 -13.47
N THR A 114 9.81 2.33 -13.32
CA THR A 114 10.68 1.93 -12.21
C THR A 114 10.15 2.44 -10.88
N ALA A 115 9.70 3.70 -10.82
CA ALA A 115 9.14 4.32 -9.63
C ALA A 115 7.86 3.59 -9.17
N VAL A 116 6.95 3.25 -10.09
CA VAL A 116 5.76 2.46 -9.78
C VAL A 116 6.14 1.12 -9.15
N ASN A 117 7.06 0.35 -9.76
CA ASN A 117 7.47 -0.93 -9.20
C ASN A 117 8.14 -0.79 -7.83
N ASN A 118 8.97 0.25 -7.65
CA ASN A 118 9.60 0.50 -6.36
C ASN A 118 8.56 0.79 -5.29
N LEU A 119 7.51 1.57 -5.60
CA LEU A 119 6.44 1.91 -4.67
C LEU A 119 5.53 0.72 -4.34
N ILE A 120 5.06 -0.03 -5.35
CA ILE A 120 4.15 -1.17 -5.15
C ILE A 120 4.80 -2.36 -4.45
N ASN A 121 6.13 -2.46 -4.47
CA ASN A 121 6.89 -3.50 -3.79
C ASN A 121 7.59 -3.00 -2.52
N GLN A 122 7.27 -1.79 -2.02
CA GLN A 122 7.79 -1.38 -0.71
C GLN A 122 7.18 -2.26 0.38
N PRO A 123 7.99 -2.79 1.32
CA PRO A 123 7.46 -3.56 2.43
C PRO A 123 6.43 -2.72 3.18
N LEU A 124 5.29 -3.33 3.51
CA LEU A 124 4.35 -2.71 4.42
C LEU A 124 5.05 -2.60 5.77
N GLU A 125 5.41 -1.39 6.16
CA GLU A 125 5.67 -1.07 7.56
C GLU A 125 4.31 -1.18 8.27
N PHE A 126 3.92 -2.42 8.57
CA PHE A 126 2.98 -2.65 9.63
C PHE A 126 3.63 -2.01 10.85
N LEU A 127 2.99 -0.97 11.39
CA LEU A 127 3.34 -0.46 12.72
C LEU A 127 2.89 -1.53 13.73
N GLY A 128 3.53 -2.69 13.66
CA GLY A 128 3.33 -3.84 14.51
C GLY A 128 4.39 -3.79 15.58
N GLU A 129 3.94 -3.34 16.75
CA GLU A 129 4.55 -3.60 18.05
C GLU A 129 5.78 -2.70 18.34
N GLU A 130 5.50 -1.53 18.92
CA GLU A 130 6.14 -1.32 20.23
C GLU A 130 5.93 -2.62 21.00
N GLU A 131 7.00 -3.32 21.37
CA GLU A 131 6.97 -4.26 22.47
C GLU A 131 7.02 -3.41 23.75
N PRO A 132 5.90 -2.98 24.38
CA PRO A 132 5.97 -2.61 25.77
C PRO A 132 5.98 -3.90 26.60
N ASP A 133 7.15 -4.17 27.16
CA ASP A 133 7.34 -4.76 28.50
C ASP A 133 7.36 -6.30 28.66
N ALA A 134 8.57 -6.81 28.99
CA ALA A 134 8.91 -7.82 30.01
C ALA A 134 10.14 -8.64 29.55
N SER A 135 11.32 -8.72 30.18
CA SER A 135 11.73 -8.50 31.57
C SER A 135 13.25 -8.29 31.62
N ALA A 136 13.70 -7.23 32.27
CA ALA A 136 14.93 -7.23 33.06
C ALA A 136 14.58 -6.49 34.36
N PRO A 137 14.69 -7.12 35.56
CA PRO A 137 15.98 -7.63 36.05
C PRO A 137 15.89 -8.99 36.79
N LEU A 138 16.89 -9.85 36.60
CA LEU A 138 17.23 -10.85 37.62
C LEU A 138 18.59 -10.49 38.21
N GLN A 139 18.58 -9.58 39.20
CA GLN A 139 19.63 -9.53 40.18
C GLN A 139 19.44 -10.72 41.11
N VAL A 140 20.25 -11.76 40.89
CA VAL A 140 20.51 -12.77 41.91
C VAL A 140 21.22 -12.06 43.07
N SER A 141 20.52 -11.81 44.17
CA SER A 141 21.14 -11.54 45.46
C SER A 141 21.03 -12.82 46.30
N GLU A 142 22.13 -13.57 46.35
CA GLU A 142 22.42 -14.51 47.42
C GLU A 142 22.50 -13.71 48.73
N ASP A 143 21.52 -13.90 49.61
CA ASP A 143 21.69 -13.63 51.04
C ASP A 143 20.96 -14.73 51.82
N MET A 144 21.72 -15.79 52.09
CA MET A 144 21.44 -16.76 53.14
C MET A 144 22.37 -16.40 54.29
N VAL A 145 21.87 -15.72 55.32
CA VAL A 145 22.24 -15.99 56.71
C VAL A 145 21.11 -15.53 57.64
N GLU A 146 20.45 -16.51 58.22
CA GLU A 146 19.68 -16.36 59.45
C GLU A 146 20.60 -15.83 60.55
N ASP A 147 20.25 -14.74 61.23
CA ASP A 147 20.77 -14.48 62.57
C ASP A 147 19.63 -14.02 63.50
N ASP A 148 19.44 -14.87 64.50
CA ASP A 148 18.48 -14.82 65.58
C ASP A 148 18.68 -13.56 66.44
N ILE A 149 17.66 -12.71 66.52
CA ILE A 149 17.51 -11.83 67.69
C ILE A 149 16.04 -11.87 68.13
N SER A 150 15.70 -12.99 68.78
CA SER A 150 14.57 -13.04 69.70
C SER A 150 14.89 -12.16 70.90
N SER A 151 14.38 -10.93 70.91
CA SER A 151 14.34 -10.10 72.11
C SER A 151 13.15 -9.15 72.13
N ARG A 152 12.20 -9.55 72.97
CA ARG A 152 11.55 -8.71 73.99
C ARG A 152 10.33 -7.87 73.57
N TRP A 153 9.18 -8.31 74.07
CA TRP A 153 8.29 -7.66 75.07
C TRP A 153 6.80 -7.97 74.71
N GLU A 154 6.03 -8.70 75.53
CA GLU A 154 5.30 -8.35 76.77
C GLU A 154 3.86 -7.82 76.56
N SER A 155 2.95 -8.39 77.38
CA SER A 155 1.53 -8.08 77.61
C SER A 155 0.53 -8.53 76.52
N VAL A 156 -0.64 -9.10 76.83
CA VAL A 156 -1.59 -8.72 77.90
C VAL A 156 -2.57 -9.88 78.22
N PHE A 157 -3.01 -9.92 79.48
CA PHE A 157 -4.17 -10.62 80.12
C PHE A 157 -4.02 -12.08 80.58
#